data_AF-A0A965JN09-F1
#
_entry.id   AF-A0A965JN09-F1
#
_cell.length_a   1.000
_cell.length_b   1.000
_cell.length_c   1.000
_cell.angle_alpha   90.00
_cell.angle_beta   90.00
_cell.angle_gamma   90.00
#
_symmetry.space_group_name_H-M   'P 1'
#
loop_
_entity.id
_entity.type
_entity.pdbx_description
1 polymer ?
#
loop_
_entity_poly.entity_id
_entity_poly.type
_entity_poly.pdbx_seq_one_letter_code
_entity_poly.pdbx_strand_id
1 'polypeptide(L)'
;SFIDYTLTVTNTIIKNQARYGIFIYSGAKVKAENCIIAKNGTHALLVLEGGDFNFNHCNLLGYGPSTAAAIGISNFYNDYSSGTTNVGSINEGVLQNCIISGTLPTEMAIDTIQMQGVTINFDFNHCLIQSEEIQTDGFYQNILWNGNPNFTNTIELDFSFPNSAIQNEQGINSTVVSDIFGNSRNNPPDVGAIEVN
;
A
#
# COMPACT_ATOMS: atom_id res chain seq x y z
N SER A 1 7.13 -13.23 22.58
CA SER A 1 6.32 -12.79 21.43
C SER A 1 6.04 -11.31 21.64
N PHE A 2 6.59 -10.43 20.80
CA PHE A 2 6.18 -9.04 20.79
C PHE A 2 4.85 -8.98 20.05
N ILE A 3 3.82 -8.48 20.72
CA ILE A 3 2.44 -8.43 20.19
C ILE A 3 2.24 -7.16 19.36
N ASP A 4 3.11 -6.16 19.55
CA ASP A 4 3.01 -4.85 18.91
C ASP A 4 3.79 -4.75 17.59
N TYR A 5 3.43 -3.74 16.80
CA TYR A 5 4.16 -3.35 15.61
C TYR A 5 5.58 -2.86 15.95
N THR A 6 6.54 -3.18 15.09
CA THR A 6 7.90 -2.62 15.14
C THR A 6 7.86 -1.10 14.93
N LEU A 7 6.97 -0.63 14.06
CA LEU A 7 6.77 0.78 13.75
C LEU A 7 5.29 1.07 13.51
N THR A 8 4.80 2.14 14.12
CA THR A 8 3.50 2.74 13.81
C THR A 8 3.71 4.13 13.23
N VAL A 9 3.17 4.40 12.05
CA VAL A 9 3.23 5.69 11.36
C VAL A 9 1.82 6.23 11.18
N THR A 10 1.55 7.45 11.62
CA THR A 10 0.23 8.07 11.47
C THR A 10 0.34 9.48 10.91
N ASN A 11 -0.62 9.91 10.08
CA ASN A 11 -0.76 11.28 9.59
C ASN A 11 0.55 11.85 8.99
N THR A 12 1.22 11.07 8.14
CA THR A 12 2.57 11.36 7.67
C THR A 12 2.66 11.33 6.14
N ILE A 13 3.40 12.30 5.58
CA ILE A 13 3.75 12.31 4.15
C ILE A 13 5.22 11.92 3.99
N ILE A 14 5.47 10.77 3.35
CA ILE A 14 6.81 10.30 2.98
C ILE A 14 6.98 10.50 1.47
N LYS A 15 7.93 11.34 1.06
CA LYS A 15 8.13 11.64 -0.36
C LYS A 15 9.59 11.80 -0.76
N ASN A 16 9.85 11.61 -2.06
CA ASN A 16 11.14 11.90 -2.67
C ASN A 16 12.31 11.12 -2.06
N GLN A 17 12.07 9.87 -1.65
CA GLN A 17 13.14 9.00 -1.17
C GLN A 17 13.93 8.43 -2.36
N ALA A 18 15.23 8.19 -2.16
CA ALA A 18 16.12 7.71 -3.22
C ALA A 18 15.70 6.38 -3.83
N ARG A 19 15.01 5.51 -3.07
CA ARG A 19 14.51 4.21 -3.55
C ARG A 19 13.11 3.88 -3.03
N TYR A 20 12.97 3.64 -1.73
CA TYR A 20 11.74 3.12 -1.14
C TYR A 20 11.17 4.12 -0.14
N GLY A 21 9.84 4.25 -0.11
CA GLY A 21 9.15 5.04 0.92
C GLY A 21 9.17 4.33 2.26
N ILE A 22 8.57 3.13 2.31
CA ILE A 22 8.65 2.20 3.44
C ILE A 22 9.29 0.90 2.93
N PHE A 23 10.31 0.43 3.65
CA PHE A 23 10.96 -0.85 3.37
C PHE A 23 10.87 -1.74 4.60
N ILE A 24 10.17 -2.86 4.44
CA ILE A 24 9.98 -3.91 5.45
C ILE A 24 10.85 -5.09 5.05
N TYR A 25 11.68 -5.56 5.98
CA TYR A 25 12.64 -6.62 5.71
C TYR A 25 12.69 -7.62 6.86
N SER A 26 12.72 -8.91 6.52
CA SER A 26 13.05 -10.03 7.41
C SER A 26 12.27 -10.01 8.74
N GLY A 27 10.94 -9.95 8.66
CA GLY A 27 10.04 -10.14 9.81
C GLY A 27 9.65 -8.88 10.60
N ALA A 28 10.06 -7.69 10.17
CA ALA A 28 9.57 -6.43 10.75
C ALA A 28 8.05 -6.27 10.57
N LYS A 29 7.39 -5.55 11.48
CA LYS A 29 5.94 -5.30 11.46
C LYS A 29 5.63 -3.80 11.40
N VAL A 30 4.93 -3.34 10.37
CA VAL A 30 4.61 -1.92 10.21
C VAL A 30 3.11 -1.68 10.16
N LYS A 31 2.63 -0.75 10.98
CA LYS A 31 1.28 -0.18 10.86
C LYS A 31 1.36 1.25 10.32
N ALA A 32 0.51 1.58 9.35
CA ALA A 32 0.40 2.92 8.78
C ALA A 32 -1.07 3.36 8.68
N GLU A 33 -1.38 4.57 9.17
CA GLU A 33 -2.72 5.17 9.08
C GLU A 33 -2.62 6.61 8.54
N ASN A 34 -3.49 7.01 7.62
CA ASN A 34 -3.51 8.36 7.04
C ASN A 34 -2.14 8.80 6.49
N CYS A 35 -1.50 7.96 5.68
CA CYS A 35 -0.18 8.27 5.13
C CYS A 35 -0.23 8.45 3.62
N ILE A 36 0.57 9.38 3.11
CA ILE A 36 0.84 9.52 1.68
C ILE A 36 2.31 9.17 1.45
N ILE A 37 2.55 8.13 0.68
CA ILE A 37 3.90 7.67 0.33
C ILE A 37 4.07 7.75 -1.18
N ALA A 38 4.87 8.71 -1.67
CA ALA A 38 4.88 9.08 -3.09
C ALA A 38 6.25 9.53 -3.62
N LYS A 39 6.41 9.55 -4.95
CA LYS A 39 7.61 10.06 -5.64
C LYS A 39 8.92 9.42 -5.16
N ASN A 40 8.88 8.14 -4.82
CA ASN A 40 10.09 7.42 -4.42
C ASN A 40 10.79 6.87 -5.67
N GLY A 41 12.11 6.62 -5.58
CA GLY A 41 12.90 6.14 -6.71
C GLY A 41 12.41 4.82 -7.32
N THR A 42 11.68 3.98 -6.57
CA THR A 42 11.15 2.70 -7.05
C THR A 42 9.77 2.39 -6.47
N HIS A 43 9.69 2.07 -5.16
CA HIS A 43 8.44 1.63 -4.53
C HIS A 43 7.97 2.61 -3.46
N ALA A 44 6.66 2.78 -3.33
CA ALA A 44 6.07 3.35 -2.12
C ALA A 44 6.24 2.38 -0.95
N LEU A 45 5.97 1.10 -1.16
CA LEU A 45 6.18 0.02 -0.20
C LEU A 45 6.97 -1.13 -0.83
N LEU A 46 8.06 -1.54 -0.17
CA LEU A 46 8.75 -2.79 -0.46
C LEU A 46 8.69 -3.70 0.78
N VAL A 47 8.24 -4.93 0.60
CA VAL A 47 8.35 -6.03 1.58
C VAL A 47 9.26 -7.09 0.97
N LEU A 48 10.34 -7.44 1.68
CA LEU A 48 11.33 -8.41 1.19
C LEU A 48 11.71 -9.41 2.29
N GLU A 49 11.82 -10.69 1.93
CA GLU A 49 12.07 -11.78 2.90
C GLU A 49 10.98 -11.87 3.99
N GLY A 50 9.76 -11.46 3.65
CA GLY A 50 8.61 -11.45 4.55
C GLY A 50 8.57 -10.22 5.47
N GLY A 51 7.68 -10.27 6.46
CA GLY A 51 7.33 -9.13 7.30
C GLY A 51 5.85 -8.79 7.20
N ASP A 52 5.34 -8.20 8.27
CA ASP A 52 3.92 -7.91 8.43
C ASP A 52 3.64 -6.43 8.15
N PHE A 53 2.50 -6.13 7.54
CA PHE A 53 2.06 -4.79 7.25
C PHE A 53 0.56 -4.61 7.43
N ASN A 54 0.17 -3.46 7.96
CA ASN A 54 -1.22 -3.05 8.11
C ASN A 54 -1.36 -1.58 7.73
N PHE A 55 -1.91 -1.31 6.55
CA PHE A 55 -2.11 0.04 6.03
C PHE A 55 -3.60 0.33 5.97
N ASN A 56 -4.03 1.42 6.58
CA ASN A 56 -5.41 1.90 6.52
C ASN A 56 -5.44 3.37 6.09
N HIS A 57 -6.30 3.72 5.14
CA HIS A 57 -6.42 5.08 4.62
C HIS A 57 -5.08 5.67 4.13
N CYS A 58 -4.37 4.92 3.30
CA CYS A 58 -3.05 5.33 2.79
C CYS A 58 -3.05 5.48 1.27
N ASN A 59 -2.28 6.44 0.77
CA ASN A 59 -1.96 6.56 -0.66
C ASN A 59 -0.54 6.03 -0.88
N LEU A 60 -0.41 4.90 -1.58
CA LEU A 60 0.85 4.24 -1.94
C LEU A 60 1.11 4.48 -3.44
N LEU A 61 1.88 5.51 -3.75
CA LEU A 61 1.90 6.12 -5.08
C LEU A 61 3.22 5.94 -5.84
N GLY A 62 3.09 5.43 -7.07
CA GLY A 62 4.17 5.18 -8.02
C GLY A 62 4.51 6.34 -8.96
N TYR A 63 4.18 7.59 -8.63
CA TYR A 63 4.52 8.76 -9.46
C TYR A 63 5.99 9.22 -9.29
N GLY A 64 6.91 8.26 -9.35
CA GLY A 64 8.35 8.47 -9.27
C GLY A 64 9.03 8.45 -10.65
N PRO A 65 10.37 8.47 -10.69
CA PRO A 65 11.13 8.34 -11.93
C PRO A 65 11.15 6.91 -12.50
N SER A 66 10.75 5.91 -11.70
CA SER A 66 10.70 4.52 -12.10
C SER A 66 9.31 4.14 -12.59
N THR A 67 9.25 3.24 -13.55
CA THR A 67 8.02 2.58 -14.01
C THR A 67 7.84 1.21 -13.36
N ALA A 68 8.38 0.99 -12.16
CA ALA A 68 8.17 -0.22 -11.36
C ALA A 68 6.88 -0.09 -10.51
N ALA A 69 6.34 -1.22 -10.07
CA ALA A 69 5.07 -1.24 -9.33
C ALA A 69 5.15 -0.35 -8.07
N ALA A 70 4.06 0.31 -7.69
CA ALA A 70 4.04 1.13 -6.49
C ALA A 70 4.33 0.30 -5.22
N ILE A 71 3.90 -0.96 -5.22
CA ILE A 71 4.15 -1.93 -4.16
C ILE A 71 4.91 -3.14 -4.72
N GLY A 72 6.00 -3.52 -4.05
CA GLY A 72 6.69 -4.80 -4.26
C GLY A 72 6.59 -5.66 -3.00
N ILE A 73 6.13 -6.90 -3.13
CA ILE A 73 6.05 -7.87 -2.03
C ILE A 73 6.75 -9.16 -2.46
N SER A 74 7.78 -9.54 -1.71
CA SER A 74 8.35 -10.87 -1.79
C SER A 74 8.62 -11.43 -0.40
N ASN A 75 8.20 -12.67 -0.18
CA ASN A 75 8.47 -13.34 1.07
C ASN A 75 9.84 -14.06 1.07
N PHE A 76 10.65 -13.92 0.02
CA PHE A 76 11.94 -14.59 -0.06
C PHE A 76 13.06 -13.67 -0.55
N TYR A 77 14.30 -14.08 -0.29
CA TYR A 77 15.50 -13.42 -0.80
C TYR A 77 16.55 -14.47 -1.17
N ASN A 78 17.10 -14.37 -2.37
CA ASN A 78 18.18 -15.22 -2.84
C ASN A 78 19.53 -14.58 -2.50
N ASP A 79 20.24 -15.17 -1.56
CA ASP A 79 21.64 -14.84 -1.31
C ASP A 79 22.53 -15.65 -2.25
N TYR A 80 22.89 -15.04 -3.38
CA TYR A 80 23.77 -15.67 -4.37
C TYR A 80 25.21 -15.90 -3.88
N SER A 81 25.63 -15.25 -2.80
CA SER A 81 26.97 -15.46 -2.23
C SER A 81 27.07 -16.78 -1.47
N SER A 82 25.99 -17.16 -0.77
CA SER A 82 25.87 -18.44 -0.06
C SER A 82 25.12 -19.52 -0.84
N GLY A 83 24.42 -19.15 -1.93
CA GLY A 83 23.55 -20.06 -2.68
C GLY A 83 22.28 -20.44 -1.93
N THR A 84 21.85 -19.60 -0.98
CA THR A 84 20.71 -19.88 -0.09
C THR A 84 19.50 -19.02 -0.45
N THR A 85 18.31 -19.62 -0.44
CA THR A 85 17.04 -18.89 -0.49
C THR A 85 16.49 -18.77 0.92
N ASN A 86 16.43 -17.55 1.45
CA ASN A 86 15.77 -17.26 2.71
C ASN A 86 14.28 -17.03 2.43
N VAL A 87 13.41 -17.66 3.22
CA VAL A 87 11.94 -17.55 3.07
C VAL A 87 11.34 -17.17 4.41
N GLY A 88 10.68 -16.01 4.45
CA GLY A 88 9.97 -15.48 5.60
C GLY A 88 8.46 -15.63 5.47
N SER A 89 7.77 -15.44 6.59
CA SER A 89 6.31 -15.40 6.63
C SER A 89 5.79 -13.96 6.50
N ILE A 90 4.58 -13.83 5.97
CA ILE A 90 3.72 -12.65 6.03
C ILE A 90 2.47 -13.09 6.78
N ASN A 91 2.42 -12.83 8.09
CA ASN A 91 1.33 -13.27 8.95
C ASN A 91 0.14 -12.31 8.89
N GLU A 92 0.43 -11.04 8.64
CA GLU A 92 -0.54 -9.95 8.42
C GLU A 92 -0.08 -9.13 7.23
N GLY A 93 -0.83 -9.18 6.12
CA GLY A 93 -0.62 -8.34 4.94
C GLY A 93 -1.92 -7.61 4.59
N VAL A 94 -2.19 -6.51 5.28
CA VAL A 94 -3.47 -5.78 5.22
C VAL A 94 -3.31 -4.46 4.49
N LEU A 95 -4.18 -4.23 3.50
CA LEU A 95 -4.41 -2.93 2.87
C LEU A 95 -5.92 -2.62 2.95
N GLN A 96 -6.30 -1.60 3.70
CA GLN A 96 -7.69 -1.17 3.87
C GLN A 96 -7.84 0.29 3.46
N ASN A 97 -8.88 0.64 2.70
CA ASN A 97 -9.12 2.03 2.30
C ASN A 97 -7.91 2.70 1.63
N CYS A 98 -7.10 1.95 0.86
CA CYS A 98 -5.87 2.46 0.27
C CYS A 98 -6.02 2.80 -1.21
N ILE A 99 -5.30 3.83 -1.66
CA ILE A 99 -5.09 4.10 -3.09
C ILE A 99 -3.71 3.58 -3.48
N ILE A 100 -3.67 2.68 -4.45
CA ILE A 100 -2.46 2.20 -5.11
C ILE A 100 -2.56 2.61 -6.57
N SER A 101 -1.74 3.60 -6.96
CA SER A 101 -1.80 4.19 -8.29
C SER A 101 -0.45 4.79 -8.66
N GLY A 102 -0.14 4.84 -9.95
CA GLY A 102 1.15 5.33 -10.41
C GLY A 102 1.23 5.32 -11.92
N THR A 103 2.36 4.83 -12.41
CA THR A 103 2.61 4.69 -13.84
C THR A 103 2.72 3.22 -14.22
N LEU A 104 1.91 2.33 -13.60
CA LEU A 104 1.94 0.87 -13.85
C LEU A 104 3.23 0.27 -13.20
N PRO A 105 3.84 -0.90 -13.56
CA PRO A 105 3.47 -1.98 -14.45
C PRO A 105 2.60 -2.97 -13.67
N THR A 106 1.35 -2.55 -13.48
CA THR A 106 0.24 -3.18 -12.76
C THR A 106 0.22 -3.04 -11.23
N GLU A 107 1.00 -2.06 -10.73
CA GLU A 107 0.95 -1.35 -9.42
C GLU A 107 1.15 -2.17 -8.14
N MET A 108 0.97 -3.47 -8.19
CA MET A 108 1.40 -4.39 -7.15
C MET A 108 2.10 -5.57 -7.81
N ALA A 109 3.36 -5.79 -7.44
CA ALA A 109 4.11 -6.98 -7.81
C ALA A 109 4.25 -7.88 -6.57
N ILE A 110 3.64 -9.07 -6.63
CA ILE A 110 3.67 -10.05 -5.53
C ILE A 110 4.34 -11.32 -6.05
N ASP A 111 5.45 -11.72 -5.43
CA ASP A 111 6.17 -12.95 -5.75
C ASP A 111 6.50 -13.70 -4.45
N THR A 112 5.78 -14.78 -4.19
CA THR A 112 5.89 -15.52 -2.93
C THR A 112 6.11 -17.01 -3.13
N ILE A 113 6.91 -17.60 -2.24
CA ILE A 113 7.14 -19.04 -2.11
C ILE A 113 6.39 -19.55 -0.89
N GLN A 114 5.46 -20.49 -1.11
CA GLN A 114 4.79 -21.21 -0.03
C GLN A 114 5.51 -22.52 0.28
N MET A 115 5.82 -22.75 1.56
CA MET A 115 6.44 -23.99 2.05
C MET A 115 6.00 -24.34 3.48
N GLN A 116 6.35 -25.54 3.95
CA GLN A 116 5.98 -25.99 5.29
C GLN A 116 6.51 -25.03 6.37
N GLY A 117 5.62 -24.56 7.24
CA GLY A 117 5.96 -23.63 8.33
C GLY A 117 6.00 -22.16 7.92
N VAL A 118 5.72 -21.82 6.65
CA VAL A 118 5.58 -20.45 6.17
C VAL A 118 4.11 -20.08 6.03
N THR A 119 3.77 -18.89 6.51
CA THR A 119 2.43 -18.30 6.39
C THR A 119 2.46 -17.14 5.41
N ILE A 120 1.46 -17.08 4.53
CA ILE A 120 1.22 -15.97 3.60
C ILE A 120 -0.26 -15.60 3.71
N ASN A 121 -0.53 -14.51 4.41
CA ASN A 121 -1.88 -13.99 4.62
C ASN A 121 -1.99 -12.58 4.04
N PHE A 122 -2.92 -12.40 3.11
CA PHE A 122 -3.27 -11.10 2.56
C PHE A 122 -4.76 -10.82 2.80
N ASP A 123 -5.08 -9.55 3.05
CA ASP A 123 -6.45 -9.00 3.08
C ASP A 123 -6.42 -7.57 2.55
N PHE A 124 -6.80 -7.41 1.28
CA PHE A 124 -6.85 -6.13 0.59
C PHE A 124 -8.32 -5.76 0.38
N ASN A 125 -8.80 -4.73 1.07
CA ASN A 125 -10.22 -4.47 1.19
C ASN A 125 -10.56 -2.97 1.02
N HIS A 126 -11.56 -2.67 0.18
CA HIS A 126 -11.99 -1.29 -0.13
C HIS A 126 -10.81 -0.42 -0.62
N CYS A 127 -10.02 -0.93 -1.57
CA CYS A 127 -8.90 -0.20 -2.14
C CYS A 127 -9.20 0.22 -3.59
N LEU A 128 -8.60 1.33 -4.01
CA LEU A 128 -8.46 1.65 -5.43
C LEU A 128 -7.10 1.12 -5.88
N ILE A 129 -7.10 0.21 -6.84
CA ILE A 129 -5.87 -0.33 -7.43
C ILE A 129 -5.94 -0.05 -8.92
N GLN A 130 -5.13 0.91 -9.38
CA GLN A 130 -4.83 1.03 -10.80
C GLN A 130 -4.02 -0.20 -11.20
N SER A 131 -4.36 -0.85 -12.32
CA SER A 131 -3.65 -2.02 -12.82
C SER A 131 -3.92 -2.13 -14.33
N GLU A 132 -3.12 -2.91 -15.07
CA GLU A 132 -3.48 -3.31 -16.44
C GLU A 132 -4.30 -4.61 -16.44
N GLU A 133 -4.33 -5.32 -15.31
CA GLU A 133 -4.99 -6.60 -15.13
C GLU A 133 -5.86 -6.61 -13.86
N ILE A 134 -7.06 -7.17 -13.96
CA ILE A 134 -7.92 -7.39 -12.79
C ILE A 134 -7.49 -8.69 -12.12
N GLN A 135 -7.03 -8.59 -10.87
CA GLN A 135 -6.70 -9.77 -10.07
C GLN A 135 -7.96 -10.41 -9.49
N THR A 136 -7.95 -11.74 -9.34
CA THR A 136 -9.13 -12.52 -8.91
C THR A 136 -8.89 -13.37 -7.66
N ASP A 137 -7.71 -13.28 -7.04
CA ASP A 137 -7.43 -13.97 -5.78
C ASP A 137 -8.41 -13.53 -4.67
N GLY A 138 -8.79 -14.47 -3.81
CA GLY A 138 -9.82 -14.25 -2.80
C GLY A 138 -9.46 -13.24 -1.70
N PHE A 139 -8.20 -12.80 -1.63
CA PHE A 139 -7.77 -11.75 -0.72
C PHE A 139 -8.03 -10.33 -1.25
N TYR A 140 -8.44 -10.17 -2.52
CA TYR A 140 -8.92 -8.91 -3.05
C TYR A 140 -10.43 -8.78 -2.82
N GLN A 141 -10.84 -7.83 -1.98
CA GLN A 141 -12.24 -7.59 -1.60
C GLN A 141 -12.63 -6.14 -1.87
N ASN A 142 -13.77 -5.93 -2.53
CA ASN A 142 -14.31 -4.58 -2.80
C ASN A 142 -13.28 -3.62 -3.44
N ILE A 143 -12.53 -4.12 -4.44
CA ILE A 143 -11.49 -3.34 -5.11
C ILE A 143 -12.08 -2.54 -6.27
N LEU A 144 -11.76 -1.25 -6.30
CA LEU A 144 -11.98 -0.38 -7.46
C LEU A 144 -10.82 -0.57 -8.44
N TRP A 145 -10.97 -1.52 -9.36
CA TRP A 145 -9.95 -1.82 -10.35
C TRP A 145 -9.89 -0.77 -11.48
N ASN A 146 -8.66 -0.49 -11.93
CA ASN A 146 -8.35 0.33 -13.11
C ASN A 146 -8.95 1.74 -13.05
N GLY A 147 -9.15 2.18 -11.82
CA GLY A 147 -9.69 3.46 -11.49
C GLY A 147 -8.66 4.58 -11.63
N ASN A 148 -9.02 5.69 -12.26
CA ASN A 148 -8.19 6.89 -12.21
C ASN A 148 -8.60 7.72 -10.97
N PRO A 149 -7.71 7.93 -9.99
CA PRO A 149 -8.03 8.73 -8.80
C PRO A 149 -8.27 10.22 -9.12
N ASN A 150 -8.00 10.67 -10.36
CA ASN A 150 -8.19 12.06 -10.80
C ASN A 150 -7.51 13.07 -9.88
N PHE A 151 -6.29 12.75 -9.46
CA PHE A 151 -5.48 13.65 -8.64
C PHE A 151 -5.25 14.99 -9.36
N THR A 152 -5.36 16.08 -8.61
CA THR A 152 -5.23 17.46 -9.13
C THR A 152 -3.92 17.68 -9.88
N ASN A 153 -2.79 17.27 -9.30
CA ASN A 153 -1.49 17.36 -9.96
C ASN A 153 -0.45 16.40 -9.36
N THR A 154 -0.23 15.26 -10.01
CA THR A 154 0.73 14.25 -9.54
C THR A 154 2.19 14.69 -9.65
N ILE A 155 2.53 15.64 -10.54
CA ILE A 155 3.89 16.18 -10.72
C ILE A 155 4.28 17.07 -9.53
N GLU A 156 3.33 17.92 -9.11
CA GLU A 156 3.48 18.84 -7.97
C GLU A 156 3.16 18.17 -6.61
N LEU A 157 2.81 16.89 -6.61
CA LEU A 157 2.41 16.11 -5.43
C LEU A 157 1.15 16.64 -4.74
N ASP A 158 0.25 17.20 -5.52
CA ASP A 158 -1.11 17.52 -5.12
C ASP A 158 -2.01 16.32 -5.44
N PHE A 159 -2.26 15.52 -4.41
CA PHE A 159 -3.10 14.33 -4.46
C PHE A 159 -4.53 14.59 -3.96
N SER A 160 -4.94 15.85 -3.85
CA SER A 160 -6.37 16.17 -3.77
C SER A 160 -7.10 15.67 -5.03
N PHE A 161 -8.40 15.45 -4.92
CA PHE A 161 -9.23 14.97 -6.02
C PHE A 161 -10.63 15.61 -5.95
N PRO A 162 -11.40 15.65 -7.03
CA PRO A 162 -12.76 16.20 -7.02
C PRO A 162 -13.78 15.19 -6.48
N ASN A 163 -14.95 15.66 -6.03
CA ASN A 163 -16.09 14.80 -5.64
C ASN A 163 -16.57 13.83 -6.73
N SER A 164 -16.24 14.10 -8.00
CA SER A 164 -16.55 13.19 -9.11
C SER A 164 -15.57 12.02 -9.26
N ALA A 165 -14.54 11.95 -8.41
CA ALA A 165 -13.57 10.87 -8.46
C ALA A 165 -14.18 9.58 -7.94
N ILE A 166 -13.77 8.47 -8.52
CA ILE A 166 -14.38 7.15 -8.30
C ILE A 166 -14.16 6.60 -6.89
N GLN A 167 -13.17 7.10 -6.15
CA GLN A 167 -12.83 6.69 -4.79
C GLN A 167 -13.69 7.38 -3.73
N ASN A 168 -14.49 8.37 -4.13
CA ASN A 168 -15.33 9.14 -3.22
C ASN A 168 -16.43 8.25 -2.64
N GLU A 169 -16.59 8.27 -1.32
CA GLU A 169 -17.58 7.49 -0.57
C GLU A 169 -17.53 5.96 -0.87
N GLN A 170 -16.36 5.43 -1.25
CA GLN A 170 -16.20 3.99 -1.57
C GLN A 170 -15.43 3.19 -0.50
N GLY A 171 -15.06 3.83 0.61
CA GLY A 171 -14.34 3.20 1.70
C GLY A 171 -15.26 2.48 2.70
N ILE A 172 -14.63 1.80 3.65
CA ILE A 172 -15.29 1.20 4.82
C ILE A 172 -14.90 1.94 6.10
N ASN A 173 -15.86 2.10 7.01
CA ASN A 173 -15.60 2.72 8.32
C ASN A 173 -14.51 1.99 9.08
N SER A 174 -13.61 2.75 9.70
CA SER A 174 -12.51 2.26 10.52
C SER A 174 -12.37 3.10 11.79
N THR A 175 -11.37 2.80 12.63
CA THR A 175 -11.04 3.61 13.81
C THR A 175 -10.40 4.95 13.46
N VAL A 176 -10.04 5.17 12.20
CA VAL A 176 -9.44 6.41 11.70
C VAL A 176 -10.57 7.33 11.23
N VAL A 177 -10.91 8.35 12.03
CA VAL A 177 -12.11 9.19 11.84
C VAL A 177 -11.85 10.56 11.20
N SER A 178 -10.58 10.90 11.00
CA SER A 178 -10.16 12.10 10.29
C SER A 178 -9.18 11.74 9.19
N ASP A 179 -9.09 12.57 8.16
CA ASP A 179 -8.10 12.44 7.08
C ASP A 179 -6.73 13.00 7.47
N ILE A 180 -5.76 12.95 6.55
CA ILE A 180 -4.39 13.44 6.78
C ILE A 180 -4.31 14.95 7.06
N PHE A 181 -5.33 15.73 6.68
CA PHE A 181 -5.40 17.17 6.90
C PHE A 181 -6.29 17.54 8.12
N GLY A 182 -6.84 16.55 8.81
CA GLY A 182 -7.67 16.73 10.00
C GLY A 182 -9.15 16.97 9.70
N ASN A 183 -9.60 16.80 8.46
CA ASN A 183 -11.03 16.83 8.13
C ASN A 183 -11.69 15.56 8.64
N SER A 184 -12.93 15.66 9.13
CA SER A 184 -13.72 14.47 9.44
C SER A 184 -13.96 13.63 8.20
N ARG A 185 -13.94 12.31 8.33
CA ARG A 185 -14.29 11.40 7.24
C ARG A 185 -15.80 11.27 7.07
N ASN A 186 -16.25 11.05 5.84
CA ASN A 186 -17.64 10.76 5.52
C ASN A 186 -18.04 9.35 5.98
N ASN A 187 -19.32 9.02 5.81
CA ASN A 187 -19.86 7.69 6.07
C ASN A 187 -20.78 7.25 4.91
N PRO A 188 -20.30 6.42 3.98
CA PRO A 188 -18.95 5.80 3.93
C PRO A 188 -17.81 6.82 3.67
N PRO A 189 -16.58 6.56 4.13
CA PRO A 189 -15.45 7.46 3.90
C PRO A 189 -14.92 7.35 2.47
N ASP A 190 -14.13 8.33 2.05
CA ASP A 190 -13.33 8.21 0.82
C ASP A 190 -12.20 7.18 0.98
N VAL A 191 -11.90 6.45 -0.11
CA VAL A 191 -10.71 5.59 -0.16
C VAL A 191 -9.47 6.47 -0.28
N GLY A 192 -8.47 6.20 0.56
CA GLY A 192 -7.20 6.94 0.60
C GLY A 192 -7.04 7.84 1.83
N ALA A 193 -5.95 8.60 1.81
CA ALA A 193 -5.51 9.44 2.93
C ALA A 193 -6.22 10.80 3.05
N ILE A 194 -6.92 11.24 1.99
CA ILE A 194 -7.56 12.56 1.89
C ILE A 194 -9.06 12.35 1.77
N GLU A 195 -9.84 13.19 2.46
CA GLU A 195 -11.29 13.24 2.35
C GLU A 195 -11.71 14.49 1.56
N VAL A 196 -12.69 14.35 0.67
CA VAL A 196 -13.35 15.47 0.00
C VAL A 196 -14.74 15.65 0.60
N ASN A 197 -15.06 16.91 0.93
CA ASN A 197 -16.34 17.32 1.50
C ASN A 197 -17.07 18.30 0.57
#